data_AF-A0A3S4X3B4-F1
#
_entry.id   AF-A0A3S4X3B4-F1
#
_cell.length_a   1.000
_cell.length_b   1.000
_cell.length_c   1.000
_cell.angle_alpha   90.00
_cell.angle_beta   90.00
_cell.angle_gamma   90.00
#
_symmetry.space_group_name_H-M   'P 1'
#
loop_
_entity.id
_entity.type
_entity.pdbx_description
1 polymer ?
#
loop_
_entity_poly.entity_id
_entity_poly.type
_entity_poly.pdbx_seq_one_letter_code
_entity_poly.pdbx_strand_id
1 'polypeptide(L)'
;MQKLKDDIRLRIVAVAREEFIAHGARSTSIRTVARRAGIAAGNVYNYFRSKDELFCEVLRPLLNELNRYILSHNEERHLSIEVFDALDFQNEYIGAMKRMVRLYRPELRLLLFNAEGTSLTGYKERIVKHQMKVGSEYLRLMKARYPHINIDISPFFLHIASSMWVNIFCELVEHEDYDESEVNRALEQYAAYSMAGWRELMKP
;
A
#
# COMPACT_ATOMS: atom_id res chain seq x y z
N MET A 1 -37.53 -11.53 0.14
CA MET A 1 -36.07 -11.40 0.21
C MET A 1 -35.69 -11.04 1.63
N GLN A 2 -34.98 -11.92 2.36
CA GLN A 2 -34.51 -11.61 3.72
C GLN A 2 -33.54 -10.42 3.64
N LYS A 3 -33.81 -9.34 4.36
CA LYS A 3 -32.89 -8.20 4.42
C LYS A 3 -31.62 -8.66 5.12
N LEU A 4 -30.49 -8.67 4.40
CA LEU A 4 -29.19 -8.97 4.97
C LEU A 4 -28.90 -7.98 6.09
N LYS A 5 -28.27 -8.47 7.17
CA LYS A 5 -27.97 -7.62 8.32
C LYS A 5 -26.50 -7.21 8.32
N ASP A 6 -26.25 -5.92 8.49
CA ASP A 6 -24.89 -5.37 8.48
C ASP A 6 -24.04 -5.91 9.64
N ASP A 7 -24.65 -6.22 10.79
CA ASP A 7 -23.94 -6.82 11.92
C ASP A 7 -23.33 -8.19 11.57
N ILE A 8 -24.06 -9.01 10.80
CA ILE A 8 -23.57 -10.32 10.35
C ILE A 8 -22.44 -10.13 9.35
N ARG A 9 -22.59 -9.20 8.40
CA ARG A 9 -21.55 -8.89 7.41
C ARG A 9 -20.25 -8.47 8.10
N LEU A 10 -20.33 -7.52 9.03
CA LEU A 10 -19.17 -7.03 9.77
C LEU A 10 -18.52 -8.13 10.61
N ARG A 11 -19.31 -8.99 11.26
CA ARG A 11 -18.79 -10.13 12.02
C ARG A 11 -18.06 -11.14 11.13
N ILE A 12 -18.58 -11.43 9.93
CA ILE A 12 -17.88 -12.30 8.96
C ILE A 12 -16.53 -11.68 8.58
N VAL A 13 -16.48 -10.39 8.28
CA VAL A 13 -15.24 -9.70 7.90
C VAL A 13 -14.22 -9.71 9.04
N ALA A 14 -14.65 -9.42 10.28
CA ALA A 14 -13.76 -9.42 11.45
C ALA A 14 -13.14 -10.81 11.69
N VAL A 15 -13.97 -11.86 11.67
CA VAL A 15 -13.49 -13.24 11.84
C VAL A 15 -12.60 -13.67 10.68
N ALA A 16 -12.94 -13.30 9.45
CA ALA A 16 -12.14 -13.61 8.27
C ALA A 16 -10.77 -12.93 8.34
N ARG A 17 -10.72 -11.68 8.81
CA ARG A 17 -9.47 -10.96 9.04
C ARG A 17 -8.55 -11.71 10.00
N GLU A 18 -9.08 -12.15 11.14
CA GLU A 18 -8.32 -12.93 12.12
C GLU A 18 -7.78 -14.24 11.51
N GLU A 19 -8.63 -14.98 10.79
CA GLU A 19 -8.23 -16.23 10.13
C GLU A 19 -7.17 -16.01 9.04
N PHE A 20 -7.35 -15.01 8.18
CA PHE A 20 -6.41 -14.73 7.11
C PHE A 20 -5.06 -14.23 7.64
N ILE A 21 -5.05 -13.40 8.69
CA ILE A 21 -3.80 -12.96 9.32
C ILE A 21 -3.07 -14.13 9.96
N ALA A 22 -3.79 -15.03 10.64
CA ALA A 22 -3.18 -16.15 11.36
C ALA A 22 -2.69 -17.27 10.43
N HIS A 23 -3.38 -17.51 9.30
CA HIS A 23 -3.19 -18.72 8.49
C HIS A 23 -2.93 -18.44 7.01
N GLY A 24 -2.98 -17.18 6.58
CA GLY A 24 -2.91 -16.79 5.17
C GLY A 24 -4.20 -17.11 4.39
N ALA A 25 -4.25 -16.60 3.16
CA ALA A 25 -5.44 -16.75 2.31
C ALA A 25 -5.68 -18.21 1.91
N ARG A 26 -4.61 -18.94 1.57
CA ARG A 26 -4.69 -20.33 1.07
C ARG A 26 -5.29 -21.28 2.09
N SER A 27 -4.79 -21.25 3.33
CA SER A 27 -5.16 -22.20 4.40
C SER A 27 -6.50 -21.86 5.07
N THR A 28 -7.02 -20.65 4.88
CA THR A 28 -8.31 -20.25 5.43
C THR A 28 -9.47 -20.79 4.57
N SER A 29 -10.49 -21.36 5.21
CA SER A 29 -11.71 -21.86 4.55
C SER A 29 -12.95 -21.07 4.98
N ILE A 30 -13.92 -20.91 4.05
CA ILE A 30 -15.21 -20.26 4.36
C ILE A 30 -15.96 -21.00 5.46
N ARG A 31 -15.83 -22.33 5.54
CA ARG A 31 -16.44 -23.14 6.60
C ARG A 31 -15.88 -22.78 7.99
N THR A 32 -14.56 -22.56 8.09
CA THR A 32 -13.92 -22.14 9.34
C THR A 32 -14.41 -20.75 9.75
N VAL A 33 -14.43 -19.80 8.81
CA VAL A 33 -14.93 -18.43 9.04
C VAL A 33 -16.39 -18.46 9.50
N ALA A 34 -17.26 -19.21 8.81
CA ALA A 34 -18.68 -19.32 9.16
C ALA A 34 -18.88 -19.87 10.58
N ARG A 35 -18.17 -20.95 10.92
CA ARG A 35 -18.21 -21.55 12.26
C ARG A 35 -17.80 -20.56 13.34
N ARG A 36 -16.68 -19.86 13.15
CA ARG A 36 -16.20 -18.83 14.11
C ARG A 36 -17.13 -17.62 14.17
N ALA A 37 -17.78 -17.26 13.07
CA ALA A 37 -18.78 -16.20 13.01
C ALA A 37 -20.17 -16.62 13.53
N GLY A 38 -20.34 -17.87 13.98
CA GLY A 38 -21.60 -18.38 14.54
C GLY A 38 -22.74 -18.48 13.52
N ILE A 39 -22.43 -18.72 12.24
CA ILE A 39 -23.43 -18.86 11.16
C ILE A 39 -23.20 -20.12 10.32
N ALA A 40 -24.22 -20.55 9.59
CA ALA A 40 -24.10 -21.63 8.63
C ALA A 40 -23.18 -21.23 7.46
N ALA A 41 -22.36 -22.15 6.95
CA ALA A 41 -21.43 -21.88 5.85
C ALA A 41 -22.13 -21.37 4.59
N GLY A 42 -23.29 -21.93 4.25
CA GLY A 42 -24.12 -21.43 3.14
C GLY A 42 -24.57 -19.98 3.32
N ASN A 43 -24.71 -19.51 4.56
CA ASN A 43 -25.12 -18.13 4.84
C ASN A 43 -23.99 -17.12 4.57
N VAL A 44 -22.71 -17.52 4.61
CA VAL A 44 -21.61 -16.61 4.20
C VAL A 44 -21.77 -16.21 2.73
N TYR A 45 -22.19 -17.14 1.88
CA TYR A 45 -22.38 -16.89 0.45
C TYR A 45 -23.51 -15.92 0.11
N ASN A 46 -24.39 -15.64 1.07
CA ASN A 46 -25.37 -14.55 0.93
C ASN A 46 -24.73 -13.16 1.05
N TYR A 47 -23.56 -13.05 1.69
CA TYR A 47 -22.82 -11.79 1.89
C TYR A 47 -21.61 -11.66 0.97
N PHE A 48 -20.93 -12.76 0.66
CA PHE A 48 -19.71 -12.80 -0.15
C PHE A 48 -19.76 -13.98 -1.11
N ARG A 49 -19.73 -13.72 -2.42
CA ARG A 49 -19.86 -14.73 -3.48
C ARG A 49 -18.69 -15.71 -3.49
N SER A 50 -17.54 -15.33 -2.95
CA SER A 50 -16.36 -16.17 -2.89
C SER A 50 -15.45 -15.84 -1.70
N LYS A 51 -14.50 -16.74 -1.40
CA LYS A 51 -13.41 -16.46 -0.46
C LYS A 51 -12.56 -15.27 -0.92
N ASP A 52 -12.39 -15.14 -2.24
CA ASP A 52 -11.63 -14.04 -2.83
C ASP A 52 -12.29 -12.68 -2.58
N GLU A 53 -13.62 -12.59 -2.74
CA GLU A 53 -14.36 -11.37 -2.45
C GLU A 53 -14.26 -10.98 -0.97
N LEU A 54 -14.37 -11.96 -0.08
CA LEU A 54 -14.19 -11.75 1.36
C LEU A 54 -12.76 -11.31 1.72
N PHE A 55 -11.75 -11.89 1.07
CA PHE A 55 -10.35 -11.49 1.24
C PHE A 55 -10.12 -10.04 0.80
N CYS A 56 -10.64 -9.66 -0.37
CA CYS A 56 -10.62 -8.29 -0.85
C CYS A 56 -11.36 -7.33 0.09
N GLU A 57 -12.47 -7.74 0.69
CA GLU A 57 -13.19 -6.94 1.68
C GLU A 57 -12.34 -6.69 2.94
N VAL A 58 -11.69 -7.73 3.46
CA VAL A 58 -10.79 -7.64 4.62
C VAL A 58 -9.66 -6.65 4.37
N LEU A 59 -9.06 -6.68 3.18
CA LEU A 59 -7.95 -5.80 2.83
C LEU A 59 -8.38 -4.42 2.32
N ARG A 60 -9.67 -4.19 2.08
CA ARG A 60 -10.20 -2.94 1.50
C ARG A 60 -9.71 -1.67 2.20
N PRO A 61 -9.68 -1.58 3.55
CA PRO A 61 -9.16 -0.39 4.23
C PRO A 61 -7.71 -0.07 3.87
N LEU A 62 -6.83 -1.09 3.88
CA LEU A 62 -5.43 -0.95 3.48
C LEU A 62 -5.31 -0.57 1.99
N LEU A 63 -6.04 -1.25 1.11
CA LEU A 63 -5.97 -0.98 -0.34
C LEU A 63 -6.38 0.46 -0.67
N ASN A 64 -7.40 0.98 0.03
CA ASN A 64 -7.80 2.38 -0.11
C ASN A 64 -6.73 3.34 0.41
N GLU A 65 -6.06 3.01 1.51
CA GLU A 65 -4.95 3.81 2.06
C GLU A 65 -3.77 3.85 1.09
N LEU A 66 -3.34 2.70 0.56
CA LEU A 66 -2.28 2.59 -0.43
C LEU A 66 -2.60 3.41 -1.68
N ASN A 67 -3.82 3.29 -2.20
CA ASN A 67 -4.25 4.04 -3.37
C ASN A 67 -4.25 5.56 -3.11
N ARG A 68 -4.74 6.00 -1.94
CA ARG A 68 -4.71 7.41 -1.54
C ARG A 68 -3.28 7.93 -1.44
N TYR A 69 -2.41 7.18 -0.77
CA TYR A 69 -1.00 7.54 -0.62
C TYR A 69 -0.33 7.72 -1.99
N ILE A 70 -0.48 6.74 -2.89
CA ILE A 70 0.12 6.80 -4.21
C ILE A 70 -0.40 8.01 -4.99
N LEU A 71 -1.71 8.25 -5.01
CA LEU A 71 -2.30 9.39 -5.72
C LEU A 71 -1.95 10.75 -5.12
N SER A 72 -1.72 10.82 -3.80
CA SER A 72 -1.40 12.08 -3.12
C SER A 72 -0.11 12.73 -3.63
N HIS A 73 0.80 11.97 -4.26
CA HIS A 73 2.04 12.50 -4.84
C HIS A 73 1.81 13.59 -5.90
N ASN A 74 0.65 13.59 -6.57
CA ASN A 74 0.34 14.55 -7.63
C ASN A 74 -0.63 15.66 -7.15
N GLU A 75 -0.85 15.79 -5.84
CA GLU A 75 -1.57 16.95 -5.28
C GLU A 75 -0.82 18.25 -5.58
N GLU A 76 -1.55 19.35 -5.76
CA GLU A 76 -1.00 20.66 -6.15
C GLU A 76 0.19 21.11 -5.29
N ARG A 77 0.12 20.85 -3.97
CA ARG A 77 1.18 21.17 -3.01
C ARG A 77 2.50 20.43 -3.26
N HIS A 78 2.46 19.27 -3.91
CA HIS A 78 3.63 18.46 -4.27
C HIS A 78 4.16 18.80 -5.67
N LEU A 79 3.45 19.62 -6.47
CA LEU A 79 3.90 20.06 -7.79
C LEU A 79 4.79 21.31 -7.70
N SER A 80 5.82 21.25 -6.85
CA SER A 80 6.80 22.33 -6.64
C SER A 80 8.21 21.79 -6.68
N ILE A 81 9.14 22.56 -7.25
CA ILE A 81 10.58 22.22 -7.20
C ILE A 81 11.13 22.27 -5.77
N GLU A 82 10.48 23.01 -4.87
CA GLU A 82 10.87 23.10 -3.46
C GLU A 82 10.66 21.78 -2.70
N VAL A 83 9.88 20.85 -3.26
CA VAL A 83 9.63 19.52 -2.66
C VAL A 83 10.92 18.75 -2.39
N PHE A 84 11.97 19.00 -3.17
CA PHE A 84 13.25 18.32 -2.99
C PHE A 84 14.06 18.84 -1.79
N ASP A 85 13.81 20.07 -1.35
CA ASP A 85 14.58 20.76 -0.32
C ASP A 85 13.81 20.99 0.98
N ALA A 86 12.47 20.96 0.93
CA ALA A 86 11.64 21.22 2.10
C ALA A 86 11.50 19.99 3.01
N LEU A 87 12.04 20.12 4.23
CA LEU A 87 11.96 19.12 5.31
C LEU A 87 10.52 18.73 5.64
N ASP A 88 9.56 19.65 5.52
CA ASP A 88 8.15 19.37 5.80
C ASP A 88 7.58 18.29 4.87
N PHE A 89 7.94 18.31 3.58
CA PHE A 89 7.51 17.27 2.65
C PHE A 89 8.17 15.91 2.94
N GLN A 90 9.45 15.92 3.34
CA GLN A 90 10.14 14.70 3.74
C GLN A 90 9.49 14.09 5.00
N ASN A 91 9.21 14.91 6.00
CA ASN A 91 8.53 14.51 7.23
C ASN A 91 7.12 13.99 6.98
N GLU A 92 6.38 14.62 6.06
CA GLU A 92 5.06 14.16 5.68
C GLU A 92 5.10 12.78 5.02
N TYR A 93 6.02 12.58 4.07
CA TYR A 93 6.22 11.31 3.38
C TYR A 93 6.56 10.18 4.35
N ILE A 94 7.59 10.39 5.18
CA ILE A 94 8.01 9.43 6.22
C ILE A 94 6.85 9.16 7.19
N GLY A 95 6.18 10.22 7.65
CA GLY A 95 5.05 10.12 8.56
C GLY A 95 3.90 9.30 7.98
N ALA A 96 3.59 9.47 6.70
CA ALA A 96 2.55 8.71 6.02
C ALA A 96 2.92 7.21 5.88
N MET A 97 4.17 6.89 5.53
CA MET A 97 4.65 5.51 5.52
C MET A 97 4.56 4.86 6.91
N LYS A 98 5.08 5.54 7.95
CA LYS A 98 5.01 5.09 9.35
C LYS A 98 3.57 4.86 9.79
N ARG A 99 2.65 5.79 9.49
CA ARG A 99 1.24 5.66 9.82
C ARG A 99 0.63 4.42 9.17
N MET A 100 0.90 4.19 7.89
CA MET A 100 0.35 3.04 7.18
C MET A 100 0.87 1.71 7.75
N VAL A 101 2.18 1.61 8.02
CA VAL A 101 2.75 0.42 8.68
C VAL A 101 2.15 0.22 10.06
N ARG A 102 2.10 1.26 10.90
CA ARG A 102 1.54 1.15 12.26
C ARG A 102 0.09 0.68 12.27
N LEU A 103 -0.74 1.19 11.35
CA LEU A 103 -2.18 0.89 11.32
C LEU A 103 -2.50 -0.45 10.65
N TYR A 104 -1.70 -0.89 9.68
CA TYR A 104 -2.03 -2.00 8.80
C TYR A 104 -0.92 -3.05 8.65
N ARG A 105 0.06 -3.11 9.55
CA ARG A 105 1.18 -4.08 9.47
C ARG A 105 0.73 -5.52 9.19
N PRO A 106 -0.27 -6.10 9.90
CA PRO A 106 -0.73 -7.46 9.62
C PRO A 106 -1.31 -7.62 8.21
N GLU A 107 -2.09 -6.64 7.75
CA GLU A 107 -2.70 -6.62 6.42
C GLU A 107 -1.67 -6.40 5.32
N LEU A 108 -0.67 -5.55 5.54
CA LEU A 108 0.46 -5.37 4.65
C LEU A 108 1.22 -6.68 4.50
N ARG A 109 1.51 -7.37 5.61
CA ARG A 109 2.14 -8.69 5.58
C ARG A 109 1.32 -9.68 4.76
N LEU A 110 0.02 -9.75 5.04
CA LEU A 110 -0.91 -10.63 4.34
C LEU A 110 -0.96 -10.34 2.83
N LEU A 111 -1.04 -9.07 2.44
CA LEU A 111 -1.10 -8.62 1.05
C LEU A 111 0.21 -8.86 0.29
N LEU A 112 1.35 -8.57 0.92
CA LEU A 112 2.66 -8.60 0.29
C LEU A 112 3.27 -10.01 0.24
N PHE A 113 2.91 -10.89 1.18
CA PHE A 113 3.56 -12.19 1.34
C PHE A 113 2.62 -13.39 1.40
N ASN A 114 1.33 -13.23 1.70
CA ASN A 114 0.43 -14.37 1.97
C ASN A 114 -0.92 -14.28 1.24
N ALA A 115 -0.93 -13.65 0.07
CA ALA A 115 -2.11 -13.49 -0.77
C ALA A 115 -2.29 -14.62 -1.81
N GLU A 116 -1.48 -15.70 -1.78
CA GLU A 116 -1.54 -16.72 -2.83
C GLU A 116 -2.89 -17.42 -2.91
N GLY A 117 -3.35 -17.67 -4.13
CA GLY A 117 -4.65 -18.29 -4.39
C GLY A 117 -5.81 -17.29 -4.33
N THR A 118 -5.51 -15.98 -4.30
CA THR A 118 -6.48 -14.89 -4.43
C THR A 118 -6.17 -14.04 -5.67
N SER A 119 -7.12 -13.20 -6.07
CA SER A 119 -6.97 -12.18 -7.11
C SER A 119 -5.97 -11.10 -6.74
N LEU A 120 -5.51 -11.02 -5.49
CA LEU A 120 -4.46 -10.12 -5.03
C LEU A 120 -3.06 -10.78 -5.02
N THR A 121 -2.93 -12.02 -5.52
CA THR A 121 -1.60 -12.63 -5.73
C THR A 121 -0.71 -11.72 -6.60
N GLY A 122 0.54 -11.53 -6.19
CA GLY A 122 1.50 -10.69 -6.93
C GLY A 122 1.21 -9.19 -6.85
N TYR A 123 0.54 -8.72 -5.79
CA TYR A 123 0.12 -7.33 -5.65
C TYR A 123 1.29 -6.32 -5.70
N LYS A 124 2.50 -6.71 -5.28
CA LYS A 124 3.72 -5.89 -5.39
C LYS A 124 3.88 -5.29 -6.78
N GLU A 125 3.76 -6.12 -7.82
CA GLU A 125 3.88 -5.68 -9.22
C GLU A 125 2.76 -4.71 -9.63
N ARG A 126 1.56 -4.87 -9.08
CA ARG A 126 0.44 -3.94 -9.34
C ARG A 126 0.72 -2.56 -8.75
N ILE A 127 1.27 -2.51 -7.54
CA ILE A 127 1.68 -1.26 -6.89
C ILE A 127 2.79 -0.59 -7.70
N VAL A 128 3.81 -1.34 -8.12
CA VAL A 128 4.91 -0.82 -8.94
C VAL A 128 4.37 -0.19 -10.23
N LYS A 129 3.53 -0.92 -10.98
CA LYS A 129 2.90 -0.38 -12.20
C LYS A 129 2.06 0.86 -11.93
N HIS A 130 1.36 0.91 -10.79
CA HIS A 130 0.55 2.08 -10.46
C HIS A 130 1.42 3.31 -10.14
N GLN A 131 2.46 3.13 -9.34
CA GLN A 131 3.44 4.17 -9.04
C GLN A 131 4.15 4.67 -10.29
N MET A 132 4.55 3.79 -11.21
CA MET A 132 5.15 4.22 -12.49
C MET A 132 4.22 5.13 -13.27
N LYS A 133 2.92 4.82 -13.34
CA LYS A 133 1.94 5.69 -14.02
C LYS A 133 1.82 7.06 -13.34
N VAL A 134 1.74 7.07 -12.01
CA VAL A 134 1.62 8.32 -11.24
C VAL A 134 2.90 9.14 -11.33
N GLY A 135 4.07 8.52 -11.24
CA GLY A 135 5.38 9.17 -11.36
C GLY A 135 5.63 9.73 -12.77
N SER A 136 5.27 9.01 -13.83
CA SER A 136 5.34 9.56 -15.19
C SER A 136 4.43 10.78 -15.36
N GLU A 137 3.23 10.73 -14.77
CA GLU A 137 2.31 11.87 -14.78
C GLU A 137 2.84 13.04 -13.95
N TYR A 138 3.46 12.78 -12.79
CA TYR A 138 4.14 13.79 -11.98
C TYR A 138 5.19 14.54 -12.79
N LEU A 139 6.09 13.82 -13.48
CA LEU A 139 7.12 14.42 -14.33
C LEU A 139 6.51 15.30 -15.43
N ARG A 140 5.43 14.84 -16.07
CA ARG A 140 4.71 15.61 -17.10
C ARG A 140 4.13 16.92 -16.54
N LEU A 141 3.49 16.85 -15.37
CA LEU A 141 2.92 18.02 -14.69
C LEU A 141 4.01 19.01 -14.26
N MET A 142 5.11 18.50 -13.71
CA MET A 142 6.26 19.32 -13.32
C MET A 142 6.89 20.02 -14.53
N LYS A 143 7.05 19.35 -15.67
CA LYS A 143 7.58 19.95 -16.90
C LYS A 143 6.66 21.04 -17.46
N ALA A 144 5.35 20.87 -17.36
CA ALA A 144 4.38 21.88 -17.77
C ALA A 144 4.50 23.16 -16.92
N ARG A 145 4.76 23.03 -15.61
CA ARG A 145 4.92 24.16 -14.69
C ARG A 145 6.31 24.79 -14.74
N TYR A 146 7.34 23.96 -14.90
CA TYR A 146 8.74 24.36 -14.94
C TYR A 146 9.38 23.85 -16.24
N PRO A 147 9.24 24.58 -17.38
CA PRO A 147 9.67 24.08 -18.69
C PRO A 147 11.17 23.75 -18.81
N HIS A 148 11.99 24.27 -17.91
CA HIS A 148 13.45 24.11 -17.89
C HIS A 148 13.92 22.80 -17.25
N ILE A 149 13.11 22.12 -16.43
CA ILE A 149 13.57 20.91 -15.74
C ILE A 149 13.80 19.74 -16.71
N ASN A 150 14.76 18.87 -16.42
CA ASN A 150 14.91 17.62 -17.14
C ASN A 150 13.84 16.60 -16.70
N ILE A 151 13.20 15.95 -17.67
CA ILE A 151 12.27 14.83 -17.42
C ILE A 151 12.59 13.62 -18.29
N ASP A 152 13.73 13.60 -18.97
CA ASP A 152 14.22 12.42 -19.69
C ASP A 152 14.71 11.37 -18.69
N ILE A 153 13.75 10.74 -18.03
CA ILE A 153 13.98 9.73 -17.01
C ILE A 153 13.69 8.37 -17.62
N SER A 154 14.67 7.47 -17.52
CA SER A 154 14.53 6.10 -18.02
C SER A 154 13.29 5.40 -17.43
N PRO A 155 12.41 4.80 -18.25
CA PRO A 155 11.30 4.00 -17.76
C PRO A 155 11.74 2.84 -16.87
N PHE A 156 12.93 2.28 -17.12
CA PHE A 156 13.50 1.24 -16.27
C PHE A 156 13.94 1.80 -14.91
N PHE A 157 14.49 3.02 -14.88
CA PHE A 157 14.79 3.69 -13.62
C PHE A 157 13.50 4.00 -12.82
N LEU A 158 12.43 4.46 -13.48
CA LEU A 158 11.13 4.66 -12.84
C LEU A 158 10.59 3.37 -12.23
N HIS A 159 10.77 2.23 -12.92
CA HIS A 159 10.45 0.92 -12.37
C HIS A 159 11.31 0.60 -11.14
N ILE A 160 12.63 0.80 -11.20
CA ILE A 160 13.54 0.59 -10.06
C ILE A 160 13.12 1.43 -8.85
N ALA A 161 12.90 2.74 -9.03
CA ALA A 161 12.49 3.65 -7.96
C ALA A 161 11.14 3.23 -7.34
N SER A 162 10.17 2.87 -8.19
CA SER A 162 8.86 2.38 -7.74
C SER A 162 8.97 1.06 -6.97
N SER A 163 9.85 0.15 -7.39
CA SER A 163 10.12 -1.12 -6.72
C SER A 163 10.83 -0.93 -5.39
N MET A 164 11.80 0.00 -5.31
CA MET A 164 12.47 0.35 -4.05
C MET A 164 11.47 0.85 -3.01
N TRP A 165 10.49 1.67 -3.40
CA TRP A 165 9.43 2.12 -2.50
C TRP A 165 8.61 0.95 -1.92
N VAL A 166 8.20 -0.01 -2.77
CA VAL A 166 7.49 -1.22 -2.30
C VAL A 166 8.39 -2.02 -1.36
N ASN A 167 9.69 -2.10 -1.65
CA ASN A 167 10.62 -2.82 -0.80
C ASN A 167 10.71 -2.24 0.60
N ILE A 168 10.61 -0.91 0.77
CA ILE A 168 10.61 -0.32 2.12
C ILE A 168 9.43 -0.85 2.94
N PHE A 169 8.24 -1.02 2.35
CA PHE A 169 7.15 -1.66 3.08
C PHE A 169 7.43 -3.12 3.42
N CYS A 170 8.13 -3.86 2.54
CA CYS A 170 8.58 -5.21 2.87
C CYS A 170 9.52 -5.18 4.08
N GLU A 171 10.58 -4.38 4.04
CA GLU A 171 11.57 -4.25 5.12
C GLU A 171 10.91 -3.84 6.44
N LEU A 172 10.10 -2.78 6.41
CA LEU A 172 9.41 -2.27 7.59
C LEU A 172 8.46 -3.29 8.20
N VAL A 173 7.84 -4.13 7.37
CA VAL A 173 6.90 -5.17 7.82
C VAL A 173 7.64 -6.39 8.37
N GLU A 174 8.67 -6.88 7.69
CA GLU A 174 9.38 -8.12 8.05
C GLU A 174 10.36 -7.96 9.22
N HIS A 175 10.98 -6.79 9.38
CA HIS A 175 11.98 -6.53 10.41
C HIS A 175 11.41 -5.76 11.59
N GLU A 176 10.90 -6.51 12.58
CA GLU A 176 10.35 -5.98 13.84
C GLU A 176 11.40 -5.93 14.97
N ASP A 177 12.64 -6.33 14.68
CA ASP A 177 13.78 -6.35 15.59
C ASP A 177 14.48 -4.99 15.75
N TYR A 178 14.24 -4.06 14.81
CA TYR A 178 14.72 -2.67 14.92
C TYR A 178 13.77 -1.84 15.79
N ASP A 179 14.35 -1.03 16.68
CA ASP A 179 13.57 -0.07 17.45
C ASP A 179 13.08 1.11 16.59
N GLU A 180 12.12 1.86 17.12
CA GLU A 180 11.52 2.98 16.38
C GLU A 180 12.54 4.07 16.02
N SER A 181 13.59 4.26 16.81
CA SER A 181 14.61 5.28 16.55
C SER A 181 15.48 4.92 15.35
N GLU A 182 15.87 3.65 15.22
CA GLU A 182 16.64 3.16 14.08
C GLU A 182 15.79 3.17 12.81
N VAL A 183 14.53 2.74 12.89
CA VAL A 183 13.58 2.82 11.77
C VAL A 183 13.42 4.27 11.29
N ASN A 184 13.27 5.23 12.20
CA ASN A 184 13.13 6.64 11.84
C ASN A 184 14.37 7.15 11.13
N ARG A 185 15.55 6.88 11.70
CA ARG A 185 16.82 7.28 11.13
C ARG A 185 17.00 6.72 9.71
N ALA A 186 16.68 5.44 9.50
CA ALA A 186 16.78 4.82 8.18
C ALA A 186 15.82 5.46 7.16
N LEU A 187 14.58 5.78 7.56
CA LEU A 187 13.61 6.45 6.69
C LEU A 187 14.01 7.90 6.36
N GLU A 188 14.57 8.63 7.31
CA GLU A 188 15.14 9.97 7.10
C GLU A 188 16.31 9.94 6.11
N GLN A 189 17.23 8.98 6.29
CA GLN A 189 18.35 8.78 5.37
C GLN A 189 17.88 8.39 3.96
N TYR A 190 16.88 7.51 3.85
CA TYR A 190 16.29 7.14 2.57
C TYR A 190 15.62 8.34 1.88
N ALA A 191 14.83 9.13 2.62
CA ALA A 191 14.18 10.32 2.08
C ALA A 191 15.21 11.33 1.57
N ALA A 192 16.26 11.62 2.36
CA ALA A 192 17.33 12.52 1.96
C ALA A 192 18.07 12.03 0.70
N TYR A 193 18.43 10.73 0.67
CA TYR A 193 19.07 10.10 -0.49
C TYR A 193 18.19 10.18 -1.75
N SER A 194 16.91 9.83 -1.63
CA SER A 194 15.96 9.81 -2.75
C SER A 194 15.70 11.21 -3.30
N MET A 195 15.41 12.18 -2.43
CA MET A 195 15.12 13.56 -2.84
C MET A 195 16.33 14.23 -3.50
N ALA A 196 17.53 14.03 -2.95
CA ALA A 196 18.75 14.54 -3.56
C ALA A 196 19.01 13.94 -4.95
N GLY A 197 18.75 12.64 -5.13
CA GLY A 197 18.85 11.96 -6.42
C GLY A 197 17.86 12.50 -7.45
N TRP A 198 16.59 12.66 -7.07
CA TRP A 198 15.58 13.26 -7.96
C TRP A 198 15.90 14.71 -8.32
N ARG A 199 16.36 15.50 -7.35
CA ARG A 199 16.81 16.86 -7.58
C ARG A 199 17.91 16.89 -8.63
N GLU A 200 18.92 16.03 -8.53
CA GLU A 200 20.00 15.93 -9.50
C GLU A 200 19.50 15.57 -10.91
N LEU A 201 18.65 14.55 -11.01
CA LEU A 201 18.13 14.07 -12.29
C LEU A 201 17.23 15.10 -13.00
N MET A 202 16.51 15.92 -12.22
CA MET A 202 15.56 16.92 -12.72
C MET A 202 16.17 18.31 -12.87
N LYS A 203 17.47 18.48 -12.62
CA LYS A 203 18.17 19.73 -12.96
C LYS A 203 18.01 20.05 -14.45
N PRO A 204 18.01 21.34 -14.83
CA PRO A 204 17.96 21.76 -16.23
C PRO A 204 19.13 21.25 -17.07
#